data_AF-A0A521ULU6-F1
#
_entry.id   AF-A0A521ULU6-F1
#
_cell.length_a   1.000
_cell.length_b   1.000
_cell.length_c   1.000
_cell.angle_alpha   90.00
_cell.angle_beta   90.00
_cell.angle_gamma   90.00
#
_symmetry.space_group_name_H-M   'P 1'
#
loop_
_entity.id
_entity.type
_entity.pdbx_description
1 polymer ?
#
loop_
_entity_poly.entity_id
_entity_poly.type
_entity_poly.pdbx_seq_one_letter_code
_entity_poly.pdbx_strand_id
1 'polypeptide(L)'
;MRIRALAHVSLAILVTVGIAAGASCREAEQLMSPPTEVAGQPAARFSPLVEIVATDLVVPWALAFAPDGRIFFTERPGRLRVVVEGQLQAEPVAQLPAVAVAETGLMGLALDPAVEENGYLYVMYTYRDITGGLRNRVSRLTARTYAPSWGSAFPGQTHLCQIKVICITHVSPARALAPA
;
A
#
# COMPACT_ATOMS: atom_id res chain seq x y z
N MET A 1 -8.42 -70.02 63.22
CA MET A 1 -8.21 -69.60 61.81
C MET A 1 -9.27 -70.29 60.95
N ARG A 2 -10.43 -69.65 60.77
CA ARG A 2 -11.66 -70.19 60.11
C ARG A 2 -12.09 -69.13 59.08
N ILE A 3 -12.02 -69.38 57.77
CA ILE A 3 -13.02 -70.03 56.89
C ILE A 3 -14.13 -69.06 56.44
N ARG A 4 -14.34 -69.01 55.10
CA ARG A 4 -15.56 -68.63 54.31
C ARG A 4 -15.87 -67.12 54.20
N ALA A 5 -16.42 -66.56 53.11
CA ALA A 5 -16.96 -67.09 51.85
C ALA A 5 -17.48 -65.90 50.99
N LEU A 6 -17.53 -66.09 49.65
CA LEU A 6 -18.57 -65.65 48.67
C LEU A 6 -18.94 -64.14 48.59
N ALA A 7 -19.36 -63.54 47.48
CA ALA A 7 -19.56 -63.94 46.09
C ALA A 7 -19.82 -62.66 45.25
N HIS A 8 -19.47 -62.77 43.96
CA HIS A 8 -19.95 -62.08 42.75
C HIS A 8 -20.84 -60.82 42.85
N VAL A 9 -20.43 -59.78 42.12
CA VAL A 9 -21.32 -59.06 41.19
C VAL A 9 -20.53 -58.71 39.92
N SER A 10 -20.82 -59.43 38.83
CA SER A 10 -20.32 -59.12 37.49
C SER A 10 -21.15 -57.97 36.90
N LEU A 11 -20.49 -56.89 36.46
CA LEU A 11 -21.13 -55.84 35.68
C LEU A 11 -20.50 -55.81 34.28
N ALA A 12 -21.20 -56.39 33.30
CA ALA A 12 -20.86 -56.30 31.89
C ALA A 12 -21.49 -55.02 31.32
N ILE A 13 -20.66 -54.09 30.86
CA ILE A 13 -21.12 -52.90 30.12
C ILE A 13 -21.06 -53.25 28.63
N LEU A 14 -22.23 -53.49 28.02
CA LEU A 14 -22.39 -53.56 26.57
C LEU A 14 -22.43 -52.13 26.02
N VAL A 15 -21.46 -51.76 25.19
CA VAL A 15 -21.50 -50.52 24.40
C VAL A 15 -22.36 -50.78 23.16
N THR A 16 -23.60 -50.30 23.16
CA THR A 16 -24.43 -50.26 21.95
C THR A 16 -24.10 -48.99 21.17
N VAL A 17 -23.49 -49.14 19.99
CA VAL A 17 -23.41 -48.09 18.98
C VAL A 17 -24.80 -47.95 18.35
N GLY A 18 -25.51 -46.88 18.71
CA GLY A 18 -26.77 -46.51 18.08
C GLY A 18 -26.52 -45.75 16.78
N ILE A 19 -26.82 -46.39 15.64
CA ILE A 19 -26.96 -45.72 14.35
C ILE A 19 -28.34 -45.06 14.35
N ALA A 20 -28.38 -43.73 14.48
CA ALA A 20 -29.60 -42.96 14.26
C ALA A 20 -29.68 -42.58 12.78
N ALA A 21 -30.49 -43.30 12.02
CA ALA A 21 -31.06 -42.82 10.77
C ALA A 21 -32.38 -42.11 11.09
N GLY A 22 -32.49 -40.81 10.77
CA GLY A 22 -33.73 -40.08 10.98
C GLY A 22 -33.64 -38.59 10.65
N ALA A 23 -34.10 -38.25 9.44
CA ALA A 23 -34.83 -37.04 9.05
C ALA A 23 -34.54 -35.70 9.77
N SER A 24 -33.96 -34.74 9.03
CA SER A 24 -34.69 -33.54 8.56
C SER A 24 -33.71 -32.55 7.92
N CYS A 25 -33.63 -32.55 6.59
CA CYS A 25 -33.10 -31.41 5.82
C CYS A 25 -34.25 -30.83 5.01
N ARG A 26 -35.21 -30.20 5.68
CA ARG A 26 -36.23 -29.37 5.01
C ARG A 26 -36.54 -28.15 5.87
N GLU A 27 -35.54 -27.31 6.12
CA GLU A 27 -35.78 -25.96 6.66
C GLU A 27 -34.60 -25.03 6.32
N ALA A 28 -34.33 -24.83 5.03
CA ALA A 28 -33.30 -23.87 4.60
C ALA A 28 -33.64 -23.10 3.31
N GLU A 29 -34.91 -23.12 2.86
CA GLU A 29 -35.33 -22.39 1.65
C GLU A 29 -36.08 -21.08 1.95
N GLN A 30 -36.32 -20.73 3.22
CA GLN A 30 -37.25 -19.64 3.56
C GLN A 30 -36.60 -18.42 4.22
N LEU A 31 -35.35 -18.08 3.86
CA LEU A 31 -34.70 -16.83 4.29
C LEU A 31 -34.06 -16.01 3.16
N MET A 32 -34.09 -16.47 1.90
CA MET A 32 -33.54 -15.70 0.80
C MET A 32 -34.66 -14.96 0.06
N SER A 33 -35.12 -13.84 0.62
CA SER A 33 -35.84 -12.86 -0.19
C SER A 33 -34.88 -12.33 -1.26
N PRO A 34 -35.35 -12.09 -2.50
CA PRO A 34 -34.51 -11.43 -3.50
C PRO A 34 -34.04 -10.08 -2.93
N PRO A 35 -32.78 -9.69 -3.17
CA PRO A 35 -32.30 -8.38 -2.74
C PRO A 35 -33.23 -7.33 -3.34
N THR A 36 -33.77 -6.45 -2.49
CA THR A 36 -34.46 -5.26 -2.96
C THR A 36 -33.49 -4.47 -3.83
N GLU A 37 -33.81 -4.33 -5.11
CA GLU A 37 -33.07 -3.48 -6.03
C GLU A 37 -33.22 -2.04 -5.56
N VAL A 38 -32.24 -1.56 -4.78
CA VAL A 38 -32.11 -0.13 -4.49
C VAL A 38 -31.78 0.51 -5.82
N ALA A 39 -32.75 1.21 -6.42
CA ALA A 39 -32.53 2.02 -7.60
C ALA A 39 -31.38 3.01 -7.29
N GLY A 40 -30.18 2.66 -7.77
CA GLY A 40 -28.98 3.46 -7.55
C GLY A 40 -29.20 4.81 -8.22
N GLN A 41 -29.07 5.89 -7.45
CA GLN A 41 -28.93 7.22 -8.03
C GLN A 41 -27.81 7.15 -9.09
N PRO A 42 -28.03 7.67 -10.31
CA PRO A 42 -26.97 7.69 -11.31
C PRO A 42 -25.77 8.40 -10.70
N ALA A 43 -24.68 7.67 -10.51
CA ALA A 43 -23.44 8.22 -10.00
C ALA A 43 -23.08 9.42 -10.88
N ALA A 44 -22.92 10.59 -10.26
CA ALA A 44 -22.44 11.77 -10.97
C ALA A 44 -21.18 11.39 -11.73
N ARG A 45 -21.14 11.65 -13.04
CA ARG A 45 -19.99 11.32 -13.87
C ARG A 45 -18.80 12.16 -13.40
N PHE A 46 -17.89 11.53 -12.66
CA PHE A 46 -16.60 12.13 -12.32
C PHE A 46 -15.74 12.18 -13.58
N SER A 47 -15.36 13.38 -14.01
CA SER A 47 -14.43 13.58 -15.13
C SER A 47 -13.18 14.26 -14.59
N PRO A 48 -12.10 13.50 -14.30
CA PRO A 48 -10.87 14.10 -13.80
C PRO A 48 -10.18 14.92 -14.89
N LEU A 49 -9.65 16.08 -14.52
CA LEU A 49 -8.65 16.77 -15.33
C LEU A 49 -7.35 15.98 -15.22
N VAL A 50 -6.86 15.45 -16.34
CA VAL A 50 -5.60 14.71 -16.42
C VAL A 50 -4.54 15.60 -17.07
N GLU A 51 -3.35 15.61 -16.48
CA GLU A 51 -2.20 16.37 -16.96
C GLU A 51 -0.96 15.48 -16.94
N ILE A 52 -0.12 15.59 -17.97
CA ILE A 52 1.12 14.82 -18.08
C ILE A 52 2.23 15.60 -17.39
N VAL A 53 2.75 15.07 -16.29
CA VAL A 53 3.83 15.69 -15.51
C VAL A 53 5.22 15.24 -15.99
N ALA A 54 5.34 14.02 -16.49
CA ALA A 54 6.59 13.48 -17.03
C ALA A 54 6.30 12.37 -18.07
N THR A 55 7.18 12.25 -19.06
CA THR A 55 7.14 11.21 -20.10
C THR A 55 8.42 10.38 -20.08
N ASP A 56 8.46 9.34 -20.92
CA ASP A 56 9.68 8.53 -21.15
C ASP A 56 10.24 7.86 -19.90
N LEU A 57 9.34 7.53 -18.96
CA LEU A 57 9.65 6.83 -17.73
C LEU A 57 9.77 5.32 -17.97
N VAL A 58 10.67 4.67 -17.24
CA VAL A 58 10.90 3.21 -17.36
C VAL A 58 10.32 2.49 -16.15
N VAL A 59 9.06 2.06 -16.29
CA VAL A 59 8.34 1.28 -15.28
C VAL A 59 8.40 1.97 -13.90
N PRO A 60 7.79 3.17 -13.75
CA PRO A 60 7.72 3.85 -12.48
C PRO A 60 6.89 3.03 -11.48
N TRP A 61 7.29 2.99 -10.21
CA TRP A 61 6.69 2.06 -9.26
C TRP A 61 6.11 2.70 -7.99
N ALA A 62 6.90 3.50 -7.27
CA ALA A 62 6.43 4.27 -6.13
C ALA A 62 6.72 5.76 -6.33
N LEU A 63 5.89 6.61 -5.72
CA LEU A 63 6.03 8.06 -5.74
C LEU A 63 5.82 8.63 -4.35
N ALA A 64 6.51 9.73 -4.04
CA ALA A 64 6.37 10.46 -2.79
C ALA A 64 6.55 11.97 -3.03
N PHE A 65 5.67 12.77 -2.42
CA PHE A 65 5.70 14.22 -2.48
C PHE A 65 6.49 14.78 -1.31
N ALA A 66 7.50 15.59 -1.59
CA ALA A 66 8.20 16.34 -0.57
C ALA A 66 7.40 17.63 -0.23
N PRO A 67 7.54 18.17 0.99
CA PRO A 67 6.81 19.38 1.40
C PRO A 67 7.16 20.62 0.55
N ASP A 68 8.37 20.67 0.00
CA ASP A 68 8.84 21.70 -0.94
C ASP A 68 8.26 21.57 -2.38
N GLY A 69 7.37 20.61 -2.61
CA GLY A 69 6.71 20.39 -3.90
C GLY A 69 7.45 19.49 -4.87
N ARG A 70 8.65 18.97 -4.52
CA ARG A 70 9.32 17.97 -5.36
C ARG A 70 8.57 16.64 -5.35
N ILE A 71 8.59 15.95 -6.48
CA ILE A 71 8.02 14.61 -6.62
C ILE A 71 9.16 13.61 -6.81
N PHE A 72 9.42 12.78 -5.81
CA PHE A 72 10.35 11.68 -5.93
C PHE A 72 9.62 10.44 -6.42
N PHE A 73 10.27 9.65 -7.27
CA PHE A 73 9.71 8.38 -7.70
C PHE A 73 10.78 7.36 -8.08
N THR A 74 10.42 6.09 -7.97
CA THR A 74 11.30 4.96 -8.30
C THR A 74 10.97 4.42 -9.68
N GLU A 75 11.99 4.03 -10.43
CA GLU A 75 11.87 3.29 -11.68
C GLU A 75 12.49 1.90 -11.50
N ARG A 76 11.78 0.86 -11.96
CA ARG A 76 12.13 -0.55 -11.73
C ARG A 76 13.61 -0.90 -11.99
N PRO A 77 14.29 -0.36 -13.03
CA PRO A 77 15.72 -0.63 -13.28
C PRO A 77 16.70 -0.04 -12.25
N GLY A 78 16.23 0.57 -11.16
CA GLY A 78 17.09 1.06 -10.08
C GLY A 78 17.27 2.57 -10.04
N ARG A 79 16.52 3.36 -10.82
CA ARG A 79 16.65 4.83 -10.81
C ARG A 79 15.69 5.44 -9.81
N LEU A 80 16.22 6.22 -8.87
CA LEU A 80 15.46 7.19 -8.09
C LEU A 80 15.47 8.51 -8.84
N ARG A 81 14.30 9.00 -9.23
CA ARG A 81 14.12 10.22 -10.03
C ARG A 81 13.41 11.29 -9.22
N VAL A 82 13.49 12.53 -9.70
CA VAL A 82 12.80 13.66 -9.10
C VAL A 82 12.25 14.60 -10.18
N VAL A 83 11.06 15.11 -9.93
CA VAL A 83 10.46 16.27 -10.62
C VAL A 83 10.60 17.47 -9.70
N VAL A 84 11.10 18.58 -10.23
CA VAL A 84 11.25 19.86 -9.52
C VAL A 84 10.50 20.90 -10.32
N GLU A 85 9.57 21.63 -9.71
CA GLU A 85 8.77 22.67 -10.39
C GLU A 85 8.09 22.18 -11.68
N GLY A 86 7.56 20.94 -11.66
CA GLY A 86 6.91 20.32 -12.82
C GLY A 86 7.86 19.84 -13.91
N GLN A 87 9.18 19.92 -13.71
CA GLN A 87 10.19 19.49 -14.67
C GLN A 87 10.93 18.23 -14.20
N LEU A 88 10.89 17.17 -15.00
CA LEU A 88 11.68 15.95 -14.76
C LEU A 88 13.18 16.28 -14.86
N GLN A 89 13.92 15.98 -13.80
CA GLN A 89 15.37 16.17 -13.81
C GLN A 89 16.04 15.13 -14.72
N ALA A 90 17.02 15.61 -15.50
CA ALA A 90 17.75 14.79 -16.47
C ALA A 90 18.52 13.66 -15.77
N GLU A 91 19.28 14.01 -14.73
CA GLU A 91 20.03 13.04 -13.93
C GLU A 91 19.16 12.43 -12.83
N PRO A 92 19.28 11.11 -12.57
CA PRO A 92 18.64 10.50 -11.42
C PRO A 92 19.27 11.02 -10.12
N VAL A 93 18.45 11.10 -9.06
CA VAL A 93 18.92 11.36 -7.69
C VAL A 93 19.88 10.26 -7.24
N ALA A 94 19.58 9.02 -7.61
CA ALA A 94 20.45 7.87 -7.35
C ALA A 94 20.20 6.74 -8.36
N GLN A 95 21.26 5.99 -8.65
CA GLN A 95 21.18 4.70 -9.33
C GLN A 95 21.56 3.59 -8.34
N LEU A 96 20.61 2.70 -8.03
CA LEU A 96 20.80 1.57 -7.15
C LEU A 96 21.12 0.30 -7.96
N PRO A 97 21.86 -0.67 -7.38
CA PRO A 97 22.15 -1.96 -8.01
C PRO A 97 20.93 -2.89 -7.89
N ALA A 98 19.78 -2.42 -8.38
CA ALA A 98 18.54 -3.17 -8.39
C ALA A 98 18.56 -4.20 -9.52
N VAL A 99 18.09 -5.42 -9.23
CA VAL A 99 17.87 -6.45 -10.24
C VAL A 99 16.40 -6.37 -10.66
N ALA A 100 16.14 -6.17 -11.95
CA ALA A 100 14.80 -6.01 -12.51
C ALA A 100 14.37 -7.25 -13.32
N VAL A 101 13.95 -8.31 -12.61
CA VAL A 101 13.44 -9.56 -13.20
C VAL A 101 12.11 -9.93 -12.55
N ALA A 102 11.07 -10.19 -13.35
CA ALA A 102 9.71 -10.43 -12.85
C ALA A 102 9.27 -9.28 -11.90
N GLU A 103 8.87 -9.60 -10.66
CA GLU A 103 8.40 -8.67 -9.62
C GLU A 103 9.55 -8.04 -8.80
N THR A 104 10.76 -7.98 -9.35
CA THR A 104 11.93 -7.41 -8.66
C THR A 104 12.34 -6.09 -9.31
N GLY A 105 13.08 -5.27 -8.56
CA GLY A 105 13.59 -3.99 -9.01
C GLY A 105 13.70 -3.02 -7.85
N LEU A 106 13.71 -1.72 -8.15
CA LEU A 106 13.53 -0.66 -7.17
C LEU A 106 12.05 -0.32 -7.04
N MET A 107 11.48 -0.60 -5.86
CA MET A 107 10.04 -0.64 -5.61
C MET A 107 9.63 0.48 -4.66
N GLY A 108 9.77 0.24 -3.35
CA GLY A 108 9.26 1.12 -2.32
C GLY A 108 10.03 2.42 -2.21
N LEU A 109 9.32 3.47 -1.82
CA LEU A 109 9.84 4.80 -1.54
C LEU A 109 9.06 5.40 -0.37
N ALA A 110 9.76 5.97 0.60
CA ALA A 110 9.20 6.80 1.65
C ALA A 110 10.15 7.96 1.94
N LEU A 111 9.58 9.15 2.17
CA LEU A 111 10.34 10.30 2.68
C LEU A 111 10.27 10.28 4.20
N ASP A 112 11.36 10.71 4.84
CA ASP A 112 11.33 10.97 6.27
C ASP A 112 10.38 12.15 6.57
N PRO A 113 9.59 12.13 7.66
CA PRO A 113 8.74 13.26 8.02
C PRO A 113 9.51 14.58 8.16
N ALA A 114 10.79 14.49 8.55
CA ALA A 114 11.71 15.62 8.69
C ALA A 114 12.66 15.76 7.46
N VAL A 115 12.23 15.34 6.26
CA VAL A 115 13.08 15.30 5.06
C VAL A 115 13.66 16.67 4.68
N GLU A 116 13.00 17.79 5.00
CA GLU A 116 13.55 19.13 4.76
C GLU A 116 14.75 19.45 5.65
N GLU A 117 14.81 18.83 6.83
CA GLU A 117 15.85 19.05 7.84
C GLU A 117 16.99 18.04 7.70
N ASN A 118 16.65 16.76 7.45
CA ASN A 118 17.61 15.66 7.45
C ASN A 118 17.95 15.10 6.06
N GLY A 119 17.14 15.40 5.04
CA GLY A 119 17.31 14.90 3.68
C GLY A 119 17.20 13.39 3.55
N TYR A 120 16.50 12.70 4.46
CA TYR A 120 16.41 11.23 4.47
C TYR A 120 15.27 10.71 3.61
N LEU A 121 15.60 9.68 2.82
CA LEU A 121 14.66 8.93 2.00
C LEU A 121 14.91 7.45 2.25
N TYR A 122 13.88 6.64 2.20
CA TYR A 122 13.95 5.20 2.37
C TYR A 122 13.47 4.53 1.10
N VAL A 123 14.25 3.58 0.58
CA VAL A 123 13.91 2.82 -0.61
C VAL A 123 13.91 1.33 -0.32
N MET A 124 13.06 0.58 -1.02
CA MET A 124 13.08 -0.88 -1.03
C MET A 124 13.47 -1.37 -2.42
N TYR A 125 14.48 -2.23 -2.52
CA TYR A 125 14.90 -2.82 -3.78
C TYR A 125 15.39 -4.24 -3.65
N THR A 126 15.30 -5.01 -4.73
CA THR A 126 15.91 -6.33 -4.84
C THR A 126 17.31 -6.22 -5.40
N TYR A 127 18.30 -6.86 -4.78
CA TYR A 127 19.67 -6.93 -5.25
C TYR A 127 20.16 -8.38 -5.29
N ARG A 128 21.30 -8.60 -5.98
CA ARG A 128 21.99 -9.88 -5.98
C ARG A 128 23.04 -9.90 -4.86
N ASP A 129 22.94 -10.84 -3.94
CA ASP A 129 23.96 -11.05 -2.91
C ASP A 129 25.20 -11.78 -3.46
N ILE A 130 26.22 -11.94 -2.61
CA ILE A 130 27.50 -12.56 -3.01
C ILE A 130 27.37 -14.03 -3.42
N THR A 131 26.29 -14.72 -3.04
CA THR A 131 26.04 -16.12 -3.43
C THR A 131 25.18 -16.21 -4.69
N GLY A 132 24.81 -15.06 -5.28
CA GLY A 132 23.95 -14.99 -6.45
C GLY A 132 22.45 -15.05 -6.12
N GLY A 133 22.05 -15.07 -4.85
CA GLY A 133 20.66 -15.05 -4.43
C GLY A 133 20.02 -13.66 -4.61
N LEU A 134 18.73 -13.61 -4.90
CA LEU A 134 17.96 -12.36 -4.89
C LEU A 134 17.48 -12.07 -3.47
N ARG A 135 17.75 -10.85 -2.99
CA ARG A 135 17.39 -10.40 -1.64
C ARG A 135 16.73 -9.03 -1.73
N ASN A 136 15.70 -8.80 -0.92
CA ASN A 136 15.14 -7.47 -0.73
C ASN A 136 15.92 -6.72 0.35
N ARG A 137 16.10 -5.42 0.13
CA ARG A 137 16.76 -4.53 1.07
C ARG A 137 15.97 -3.23 1.19
N VAL A 138 15.77 -2.79 2.43
CA VAL A 138 15.39 -1.41 2.72
C VAL A 138 16.65 -0.63 3.02
N SER A 139 16.82 0.54 2.43
CA SER A 139 18.00 1.39 2.62
C SER A 139 17.60 2.83 2.80
N ARG A 140 18.25 3.50 3.75
CA ARG A 140 18.17 4.95 3.91
C ARG A 140 19.20 5.61 2.99
N LEU A 141 18.74 6.55 2.18
CA LEU A 141 19.55 7.45 1.38
C LEU A 141 19.53 8.84 2.04
N THR A 142 20.55 9.64 1.77
CA THR A 142 20.58 11.05 2.13
C THR A 142 20.67 11.86 0.86
N ALA A 143 19.59 12.56 0.50
CA ALA A 143 19.62 13.53 -0.58
C ALA A 143 20.39 14.75 -0.08
N ARG A 144 21.61 14.94 -0.61
CA ARG A 144 22.28 16.24 -0.51
C ARG A 144 21.81 17.06 -1.70
N THR A 145 21.28 18.25 -1.43
CA THR A 145 20.96 19.21 -2.48
C THR A 145 22.22 19.47 -3.29
N TYR A 146 22.28 18.93 -4.50
CA TYR A 146 23.23 19.42 -5.48
C TYR A 146 22.67 20.77 -5.90
N ALA A 147 23.27 21.86 -5.41
CA ALA A 147 23.01 23.16 -6.02
C ALA A 147 23.42 22.99 -7.50
N PRO A 148 22.48 23.07 -8.46
CA PRO A 148 22.89 23.08 -9.85
C PRO A 148 23.88 24.24 -10.02
N SER A 149 24.91 24.07 -10.84
CA SER A 149 25.94 25.09 -11.09
C SER A 149 25.41 26.35 -11.81
N TRP A 150 24.10 26.53 -11.86
CA TRP A 150 23.41 27.71 -12.37
C TRP A 150 22.91 28.48 -11.14
N GLY A 151 23.49 29.66 -10.94
CA GLY A 151 23.51 30.39 -9.67
C GLY A 151 22.16 30.65 -9.02
N SER A 152 22.23 30.76 -7.70
CA SER A 152 21.21 31.35 -6.83
C SER A 152 20.69 32.69 -7.36
N ALA A 153 19.43 32.71 -7.79
CA ALA A 153 18.53 33.87 -7.80
C ALA A 153 17.11 33.25 -7.88
N PHE A 154 16.11 33.62 -7.08
CA PHE A 154 15.62 34.98 -6.87
C PHE A 154 14.90 35.13 -5.52
N PRO A 155 15.04 36.26 -4.81
CA PRO A 155 14.08 36.68 -3.80
C PRO A 155 12.87 37.36 -4.48
N GLY A 156 11.66 36.94 -4.13
CA GLY A 156 10.45 37.75 -4.35
C GLY A 156 9.52 37.36 -5.50
N GLN A 157 9.17 36.09 -5.67
CA GLN A 157 8.04 35.73 -6.53
C GLN A 157 6.84 35.20 -5.72
N THR A 158 5.94 36.14 -5.41
CA THR A 158 4.57 35.88 -4.99
C THR A 158 3.78 35.41 -6.21
N HIS A 159 3.77 34.11 -6.49
CA HIS A 159 2.81 33.54 -7.42
C HIS A 159 1.88 32.59 -6.69
N LEU A 160 0.60 32.94 -6.75
CA LEU A 160 -0.54 32.17 -6.31
C LEU A 160 -0.44 30.75 -6.90
N CYS A 161 0.12 29.83 -6.13
CA CYS A 161 0.11 28.41 -6.43
C CYS A 161 -1.32 27.92 -6.16
N GLN A 162 -2.13 27.83 -7.21
CA GLN A 162 -3.34 27.03 -7.19
C GLN A 162 -2.90 25.57 -7.00
N ILE A 163 -2.95 25.10 -5.75
CA ILE A 163 -2.75 23.71 -5.39
C ILE A 163 -3.83 22.89 -6.11
N LYS A 164 -3.44 22.25 -7.20
CA LYS A 164 -4.29 21.31 -7.93
C LYS A 164 -4.09 19.94 -7.29
N VAL A 165 -5.10 19.53 -6.53
CA VAL A 165 -5.16 18.26 -5.79
C VAL A 165 -4.93 17.10 -6.77
N ILE A 166 -3.88 16.32 -6.52
CA ILE A 166 -3.76 14.95 -7.01
C ILE A 166 -4.72 14.12 -6.14
N CYS A 167 -5.77 13.58 -6.76
CA CYS A 167 -6.78 12.78 -6.08
C CYS A 167 -6.15 11.49 -5.54
N ILE A 168 -5.84 11.48 -4.25
CA ILE A 168 -5.88 10.27 -3.42
C ILE A 168 -7.01 10.52 -2.44
N THR A 169 -8.05 9.70 -2.51
CA THR A 169 -9.31 9.76 -1.74
C THR A 169 -9.23 10.54 -0.44
N HIS A 170 -9.69 11.79 -0.45
CA HIS A 170 -10.03 12.53 0.76
C HIS A 170 -11.55 12.72 0.80
N VAL A 171 -12.22 11.89 1.59
CA VAL A 171 -13.64 12.12 1.95
C VAL A 171 -13.64 13.23 3.00
N SER A 172 -13.99 14.44 2.58
CA SER A 172 -14.14 15.58 3.49
C SER A 172 -15.48 15.47 4.25
N PRO A 173 -15.54 15.65 5.58
CA PRO A 173 -16.80 15.62 6.31
C PRO A 173 -17.63 16.88 6.00
N ALA A 174 -18.92 16.68 5.72
CA ALA A 174 -19.86 17.75 5.43
C ALA A 174 -19.96 18.72 6.62
N ARG A 175 -19.68 20.00 6.37
CA ARG A 175 -19.87 21.09 7.33
C ARG A 175 -21.37 21.37 7.46
N ALA A 176 -21.92 21.10 8.64
CA ALA A 176 -23.29 21.47 8.99
C ALA A 176 -23.46 22.99 8.98
N LEU A 177 -24.45 23.50 8.23
CA LEU A 177 -24.91 24.88 8.37
C LEU A 177 -25.71 25.00 9.67
N ALA A 178 -25.37 25.99 10.50
CA ALA A 178 -26.20 26.42 11.62
C ALA A 178 -27.35 27.32 11.12
N PRO A 179 -28.56 27.22 11.70
CA PRO A 179 -29.69 28.08 11.33
C PRO A 179 -29.58 29.49 11.92
N ALA A 180 -30.28 30.42 11.27
CA ALA A 180 -30.28 31.87 11.47
C ALA A 180 -30.89 32.35 12.79
#